data_AF-A0A1J1LUG0-F1
#
_entry.id   AF-A0A1J1LUG0-F1
#
_cell.length_a   1.000
_cell.length_b   1.000
_cell.length_c   1.000
_cell.angle_alpha   90.00
_cell.angle_beta   90.00
_cell.angle_gamma   90.00
#
_symmetry.space_group_name_H-M   'P 1'
#
loop_
_entity.id
_entity.type
_entity.pdbx_description
1 polymer ?
#
loop_
_entity_poly.entity_id
_entity_poly.type
_entity_poly.pdbx_seq_one_letter_code
_entity_poly.pdbx_strand_id
1 'polypeptide(L)'
;MSRTYSRRHYQPSPPVENLPWWKSPLILGAIIAGIGIIGSTLWIEYTTQRVIHIRADDSSDSAEKYSLERQQHCRASIQQYKPGDVAITTAFADRPVTTQNISIFNSLSLLGQCNKAQRPIKNQQPGTSLILLLEDVNRLIKKERDRRNYNPVVVTITLQDTEPGPNQPPPDDQRLQELVHQITADQGTIMLMVENPNVNHQLRTLLTEETSAEICSFADISNCVNKAFEIGRKL
;
A
#
# COMPACT_ATOMS: atom_id res chain seq x y z
N MET A 1 9.47 -18.15 -90.98
CA MET A 1 9.11 -17.69 -89.62
C MET A 1 8.99 -18.91 -88.73
N SER A 2 10.03 -19.25 -87.97
CA SER A 2 10.01 -20.38 -87.02
C SER A 2 9.89 -19.84 -85.60
N ARG A 3 8.79 -20.17 -84.91
CA ARG A 3 8.62 -19.89 -83.48
C ARG A 3 9.23 -21.04 -82.67
N THR A 4 10.33 -20.78 -81.98
CA THR A 4 10.91 -21.67 -80.98
C THR A 4 10.09 -21.59 -79.69
N TYR A 5 9.49 -22.71 -79.28
CA TYR A 5 8.86 -22.85 -77.97
C TYR A 5 9.94 -23.09 -76.90
N SER A 6 10.09 -22.15 -75.99
CA SER A 6 10.94 -22.31 -74.79
C SER A 6 10.18 -23.15 -73.75
N ARG A 7 10.60 -24.40 -73.56
CA ARG A 7 10.11 -25.28 -72.48
C ARG A 7 10.78 -24.85 -71.18
N ARG A 8 10.04 -24.18 -70.29
CA ARG A 8 10.48 -24.00 -68.90
C ARG A 8 10.42 -25.34 -68.18
N HIS A 9 11.58 -25.85 -67.78
CA HIS A 9 11.66 -26.97 -66.85
C HIS A 9 11.19 -26.49 -65.47
N TYR A 10 10.11 -27.08 -64.97
CA TYR A 10 9.67 -26.91 -63.59
C TYR A 10 10.63 -27.71 -62.71
N GLN A 11 11.50 -27.03 -61.95
CA GLN A 11 12.24 -27.65 -60.87
C GLN A 11 11.30 -27.72 -59.65
N PRO A 12 10.94 -28.92 -59.16
CA PRO A 12 10.25 -29.03 -57.88
C PRO A 12 11.16 -28.44 -56.80
N SER A 13 10.64 -27.53 -55.99
CA SER A 13 11.35 -27.03 -54.82
C SER A 13 11.74 -28.21 -53.92
N PRO A 14 12.94 -28.23 -53.34
CA PRO A 14 13.33 -29.30 -52.43
C PRO A 14 12.31 -29.37 -51.27
N PRO A 15 11.96 -30.57 -50.79
CA PRO A 15 11.07 -30.71 -49.65
C PRO A 15 11.71 -29.99 -48.46
N VAL A 16 10.98 -29.03 -47.89
CA VAL A 16 11.39 -28.39 -46.63
C VAL A 16 11.36 -29.49 -45.57
N GLU A 17 12.55 -29.91 -45.15
CA GLU A 17 12.70 -30.90 -44.10
C GLU A 17 12.13 -30.30 -42.81
N ASN A 18 10.96 -30.77 -42.39
CA ASN A 18 10.31 -30.34 -41.15
C ASN A 18 11.13 -30.84 -39.96
N LEU A 19 12.20 -30.12 -39.62
CA LEU A 19 12.97 -30.42 -38.42
C LEU A 19 12.03 -30.31 -37.21
N PRO A 20 11.98 -31.32 -36.33
CA PRO A 20 11.13 -31.26 -35.14
C PRO A 20 11.51 -30.03 -34.31
N TRP A 21 10.53 -29.20 -33.98
CA TRP A 21 10.74 -27.93 -33.28
C TRP A 21 11.54 -28.06 -31.98
N TRP A 22 11.43 -29.20 -31.29
CA TRP A 22 12.16 -29.52 -30.06
C TRP A 22 13.67 -29.78 -30.26
N LYS A 23 14.12 -29.99 -31.50
CA LYS A 23 15.55 -30.09 -31.85
C LYS A 23 16.18 -28.73 -32.15
N SER A 24 15.37 -27.68 -32.30
CA SER A 24 15.89 -26.33 -32.52
C SER A 24 16.34 -25.73 -31.18
N PRO A 25 17.64 -25.47 -30.98
CA PRO A 25 18.14 -24.87 -29.73
C PRO A 25 17.54 -23.47 -29.49
N LEU A 26 17.15 -22.76 -30.55
CA LEU A 26 16.49 -21.46 -30.45
C LEU A 26 15.06 -21.58 -29.91
N ILE A 27 14.29 -22.58 -30.37
CA ILE A 27 12.92 -22.81 -29.90
C ILE A 27 12.95 -23.30 -28.45
N LEU A 28 13.87 -24.22 -28.13
CA LEU A 28 14.04 -24.71 -26.76
C LEU A 28 14.47 -23.58 -25.82
N GLY A 29 15.42 -22.74 -26.24
CA GLY A 29 15.85 -21.55 -25.50
C GLY A 29 14.72 -20.56 -25.25
N ALA A 30 13.88 -20.30 -26.25
CA ALA A 30 12.71 -19.43 -26.11
C ALA A 30 11.67 -19.99 -25.12
N ILE A 31 11.42 -21.31 -25.15
CA ILE A 31 10.50 -21.97 -24.21
C ILE A 31 11.06 -21.92 -22.79
N ILE A 32 12.33 -22.25 -22.58
CA ILE A 32 12.97 -22.20 -21.27
C ILE A 32 12.96 -20.77 -20.73
N ALA A 33 13.28 -19.77 -21.56
CA ALA A 33 13.20 -18.37 -21.17
C ALA A 33 11.76 -17.97 -20.82
N GLY A 34 10.77 -18.38 -21.60
CA GLY A 34 9.36 -18.14 -21.32
C GLY A 34 8.90 -18.75 -19.99
N ILE A 35 9.25 -20.02 -19.74
CA ILE A 35 8.96 -20.71 -18.47
C ILE A 35 9.70 -20.04 -17.31
N GLY A 36 10.96 -19.64 -17.50
CA GLY A 36 11.74 -18.94 -16.47
C GLY A 36 11.11 -17.60 -16.10
N ILE A 37 10.63 -16.84 -17.08
CA ILE A 37 9.94 -15.56 -16.84
C ILE A 37 8.64 -15.81 -16.06
N ILE A 38 7.77 -16.70 -16.54
CA ILE A 38 6.50 -17.01 -15.87
C ILE A 38 6.74 -17.55 -14.45
N GLY A 39 7.68 -18.50 -14.31
CA GLY A 39 8.04 -19.11 -13.04
C GLY A 39 8.58 -18.10 -12.04
N SER A 40 9.45 -17.18 -12.46
CA SER A 40 9.98 -16.13 -11.58
C SER A 40 8.91 -15.13 -11.14
N THR A 41 7.97 -14.77 -12.02
CA THR A 41 6.85 -13.88 -11.65
C THR A 41 5.92 -14.53 -10.62
N LEU A 42 5.58 -15.81 -10.82
CA LEU A 42 4.72 -16.55 -9.89
C LEU A 42 5.43 -16.79 -8.55
N TRP A 43 6.74 -17.02 -8.57
CA TRP A 43 7.54 -17.17 -7.35
C TRP A 43 7.54 -15.88 -6.51
N ILE A 44 7.71 -14.72 -7.13
CA ILE A 44 7.65 -13.43 -6.43
C ILE A 44 6.25 -13.20 -5.83
N GLU A 45 5.19 -13.50 -6.57
CA GLU A 45 3.82 -13.36 -6.07
C GLU A 45 3.52 -14.31 -4.91
N TYR A 46 4.07 -15.53 -4.93
CA TYR A 46 3.88 -16.52 -3.86
C TYR A 46 4.72 -16.23 -2.60
N THR A 47 5.90 -15.63 -2.78
CA THR A 47 6.85 -15.36 -1.68
C THR A 47 6.70 -13.97 -1.07
N THR A 48 5.97 -13.05 -1.72
CA THR A 48 5.74 -11.72 -1.15
C THR A 48 4.80 -11.83 0.04
N GLN A 49 5.28 -11.48 1.24
CA GLN A 49 4.44 -11.38 2.43
C GLN A 49 3.30 -10.37 2.19
N ARG A 50 2.07 -10.84 2.37
CA ARG A 50 0.86 -10.01 2.29
C ARG A 50 0.72 -9.19 3.56
N VAL A 51 0.12 -8.01 3.44
CA VAL A 51 -0.10 -7.10 4.58
C VAL A 51 -1.55 -6.63 4.67
N ILE A 52 -1.95 -6.25 5.88
CA ILE A 52 -3.13 -5.43 6.12
C ILE A 52 -2.65 -4.00 6.27
N HIS A 53 -2.91 -3.17 5.27
CA HIS A 53 -2.59 -1.76 5.30
C HIS A 53 -3.78 -0.93 5.79
N ILE A 54 -3.60 -0.21 6.89
CA ILE A 54 -4.57 0.75 7.43
C ILE A 54 -4.01 2.16 7.18
N ARG A 55 -4.52 2.81 6.12
CA ARG A 55 -4.20 4.19 5.79
C ARG A 55 -5.16 5.12 6.52
N ALA A 56 -4.65 6.02 7.35
CA ALA A 56 -5.44 7.04 8.02
C ALA A 56 -5.07 8.45 7.52
N ASP A 57 -6.07 9.22 7.14
CA ASP A 57 -5.91 10.60 6.69
C ASP A 57 -6.74 11.56 7.53
N ASP A 58 -6.07 12.55 8.12
CA ASP A 58 -6.73 13.60 8.88
C ASP A 58 -7.57 14.49 7.92
N SER A 59 -8.84 14.59 8.27
CA SER A 59 -9.92 15.24 7.53
C SER A 59 -10.54 16.39 8.33
N SER A 60 -9.89 16.81 9.41
CA SER A 60 -10.25 18.00 10.19
C SER A 60 -10.24 19.27 9.35
N ASP A 61 -10.77 20.37 9.91
CA ASP A 61 -10.81 21.65 9.19
C ASP A 61 -9.40 22.25 9.05
N SER A 62 -8.52 22.04 10.04
CA SER A 62 -7.11 22.42 9.95
C SER A 62 -6.35 21.63 8.88
N ALA A 63 -6.82 20.42 8.55
CA ALA A 63 -6.28 19.59 7.48
C ALA A 63 -6.70 20.01 6.07
N GLU A 64 -7.58 21.00 5.89
CA GLU A 64 -8.11 21.37 4.58
C GLU A 64 -7.02 21.79 3.58
N LYS A 65 -6.02 22.56 4.05
CA LYS A 65 -4.91 23.04 3.22
C LYS A 65 -3.93 21.96 2.78
N TYR A 66 -3.97 20.77 3.39
CA TYR A 66 -3.02 19.67 3.15
C TYR A 66 -3.57 18.61 2.18
N SER A 67 -4.30 19.06 1.17
CA SER A 67 -4.89 18.14 0.19
C SER A 67 -3.82 17.40 -0.62
N LEU A 68 -2.70 18.04 -0.96
CA LEU A 68 -1.63 17.45 -1.74
C LEU A 68 -0.93 16.31 -1.01
N GLU A 69 -0.70 16.48 0.28
CA GLU A 69 -0.07 15.51 1.17
C GLU A 69 -0.95 14.26 1.32
N ARG A 70 -2.27 14.43 1.45
CA ARG A 70 -3.21 13.30 1.39
C ARG A 70 -3.16 12.58 0.05
N GLN A 71 -3.08 13.30 -1.07
CA GLN A 71 -2.95 12.66 -2.39
C GLN A 71 -1.61 11.91 -2.50
N GLN A 72 -0.52 12.48 -2.00
CA GLN A 72 0.79 11.84 -1.98
C GLN A 72 0.78 10.59 -1.11
N HIS A 73 0.20 10.66 0.09
CA HIS A 73 0.04 9.52 0.99
C HIS A 73 -0.77 8.40 0.31
N CYS A 74 -1.87 8.74 -0.36
CA CYS A 74 -2.66 7.81 -1.14
C CYS A 74 -1.86 7.14 -2.27
N ARG A 75 -1.13 7.94 -3.08
CA ARG A 75 -0.34 7.44 -4.21
C ARG A 75 0.81 6.56 -3.75
N ALA A 76 1.56 6.99 -2.74
CA ALA A 76 2.66 6.22 -2.16
C ALA A 76 2.16 4.88 -1.62
N SER A 77 1.02 4.87 -0.93
CA SER A 77 0.41 3.62 -0.42
C SER A 77 0.06 2.66 -1.55
N ILE A 78 -0.60 3.16 -2.61
CA ILE A 78 -1.02 2.32 -3.74
C ILE A 78 0.15 1.76 -4.51
N GLN A 79 1.24 2.51 -4.65
CA GLN A 79 2.47 2.04 -5.29
C GLN A 79 3.09 0.85 -4.54
N GLN A 80 2.84 0.75 -3.22
CA GLN A 80 3.34 -0.36 -2.43
C GLN A 80 2.45 -1.60 -2.47
N TYR A 81 1.16 -1.48 -2.79
CA TYR A 81 0.24 -2.61 -2.77
C TYR A 81 0.62 -3.75 -3.73
N LYS A 82 0.43 -4.98 -3.25
CA LYS A 82 0.62 -6.22 -3.99
C LYS A 82 -0.69 -7.03 -4.01
N PRO A 83 -0.88 -7.91 -5.00
CA PRO A 83 -2.03 -8.80 -5.01
C PRO A 83 -2.16 -9.60 -3.70
N GLY A 84 -3.36 -9.63 -3.13
CA GLY A 84 -3.65 -10.30 -1.86
C GLY A 84 -3.46 -9.43 -0.61
N ASP A 85 -2.90 -8.23 -0.72
CA ASP A 85 -2.92 -7.25 0.38
C ASP A 85 -4.37 -6.84 0.70
N VAL A 86 -4.62 -6.41 1.93
CA VAL A 86 -5.88 -5.79 2.33
C VAL A 86 -5.62 -4.31 2.58
N ALA A 87 -6.39 -3.44 1.93
CA ALA A 87 -6.30 -1.99 2.10
C ALA A 87 -7.56 -1.46 2.80
N ILE A 88 -7.36 -0.89 3.97
CA ILE A 88 -8.38 -0.20 4.76
C ILE A 88 -8.02 1.29 4.77
N THR A 89 -8.93 2.14 4.29
CA THR A 89 -8.77 3.59 4.35
C THR A 89 -9.70 4.14 5.42
N THR A 90 -9.13 4.87 6.36
CA THR A 90 -9.85 5.57 7.43
C THR A 90 -9.62 7.07 7.26
N ALA A 91 -10.69 7.84 7.29
CA ALA A 91 -10.60 9.28 7.44
C ALA A 91 -10.91 9.61 8.90
N PHE A 92 -10.19 10.56 9.51
CA PHE A 92 -10.44 10.91 10.91
C PHE A 92 -10.43 12.41 11.15
N ALA A 93 -11.23 12.84 12.12
CA ALA A 93 -11.29 14.19 12.67
C ALA A 93 -11.88 14.09 14.09
N ASP A 94 -13.16 14.43 14.25
CA ASP A 94 -13.89 14.23 15.50
C ASP A 94 -14.08 12.74 15.84
N ARG A 95 -14.07 11.89 14.81
CA ARG A 95 -14.15 10.44 14.90
C ARG A 95 -13.45 9.79 13.69
N PRO A 96 -12.98 8.54 13.81
CA PRO A 96 -12.54 7.76 12.67
C PRO A 96 -13.73 7.19 11.89
N VAL A 97 -13.62 7.18 10.57
CA VAL A 97 -14.60 6.60 9.65
C VAL A 97 -13.86 5.80 8.58
N THR A 98 -14.08 4.48 8.57
CA THR A 98 -13.60 3.63 7.47
C THR A 98 -14.37 3.96 6.19
N THR A 99 -13.66 4.48 5.19
CA THR A 99 -14.22 4.87 3.89
C THR A 99 -14.01 3.79 2.83
N GLN A 100 -13.06 2.88 3.06
CA GLN A 100 -12.76 1.76 2.16
C GLN A 100 -12.19 0.58 2.94
N ASN A 101 -12.59 -0.64 2.57
CA ASN A 101 -11.96 -1.89 2.99
C ASN A 101 -12.02 -2.85 1.79
N ILE A 102 -10.89 -3.07 1.13
CA ILE A 102 -10.81 -3.85 -0.11
C ILE A 102 -9.64 -4.82 -0.08
N SER A 103 -9.81 -5.97 -0.74
CA SER A 103 -8.69 -6.83 -1.11
C SER A 103 -8.07 -6.30 -2.40
N ILE A 104 -6.74 -6.22 -2.44
CA ILE A 104 -6.00 -5.76 -3.60
C ILE A 104 -5.89 -6.90 -4.60
N PHE A 105 -6.45 -6.72 -5.79
CA PHE A 105 -6.19 -7.56 -6.95
C PHE A 105 -5.23 -6.89 -7.93
N ASN A 106 -5.38 -5.58 -8.11
CA ASN A 106 -4.53 -4.74 -8.95
C ASN A 106 -4.45 -3.33 -8.34
N SER A 107 -3.23 -2.83 -8.13
CA SER A 107 -3.00 -1.50 -7.56
C SER A 107 -3.28 -0.36 -8.56
N LEU A 108 -3.10 -0.58 -9.87
CA LEU A 108 -3.28 0.45 -10.90
C LEU A 108 -4.74 0.96 -10.96
N SER A 109 -5.72 0.10 -10.68
CA SER A 109 -7.14 0.51 -10.64
C SER A 109 -7.47 1.47 -9.49
N LEU A 110 -6.58 1.62 -8.52
CA LEU A 110 -6.80 2.48 -7.35
C LEU A 110 -6.21 3.88 -7.52
N LEU A 111 -5.25 4.08 -8.44
CA LEU A 111 -4.56 5.36 -8.60
C LEU A 111 -5.50 6.52 -8.92
N GLY A 112 -6.55 6.27 -9.71
CA GLY A 112 -7.57 7.28 -10.04
C GLY A 112 -8.33 7.80 -8.82
N GLN A 113 -8.36 7.06 -7.72
CA GLN A 113 -9.06 7.44 -6.49
C GLN A 113 -8.31 8.52 -5.70
N CYS A 114 -6.99 8.61 -5.85
CA CYS A 114 -6.16 9.58 -5.13
C CYS A 114 -6.33 11.02 -5.61
N ASN A 115 -6.91 11.28 -6.78
CA ASN A 115 -7.01 12.64 -7.32
C ASN A 115 -8.19 13.43 -6.73
N LYS A 116 -8.95 12.84 -5.81
CA LYS A 116 -10.06 13.52 -5.13
C LYS A 116 -9.49 14.49 -4.10
N ALA A 117 -9.58 15.79 -4.40
CA ALA A 117 -9.12 16.85 -3.49
C ALA A 117 -10.06 17.04 -2.28
N GLN A 118 -11.31 16.59 -2.39
CA GLN A 118 -12.31 16.74 -1.33
C GLN A 118 -12.06 15.76 -0.18
N ARG A 119 -12.24 16.27 1.04
CA ARG A 119 -12.25 15.45 2.25
C ARG A 119 -13.39 14.42 2.15
N PRO A 120 -13.13 13.14 2.46
CA PRO A 120 -14.14 12.10 2.35
C PRO A 120 -15.20 12.21 3.46
N ILE A 121 -14.89 12.91 4.55
CA ILE A 121 -15.82 13.21 5.64
C ILE A 121 -15.71 14.69 6.02
N LYS A 122 -16.78 15.22 6.62
CA LYS A 122 -16.76 16.50 7.33
C LYS A 122 -16.88 16.23 8.83
N ASN A 123 -16.26 17.10 9.61
CA ASN A 123 -16.30 17.05 11.06
C ASN A 123 -17.75 17.24 11.52
N GLN A 124 -18.21 16.43 12.46
CA GLN A 124 -19.50 16.69 13.13
C GLN A 124 -19.31 17.61 14.33
N GLN A 125 -18.12 17.62 14.92
CA GLN A 125 -17.73 18.44 16.05
C GLN A 125 -16.30 18.96 15.82
N PRO A 126 -15.91 20.09 16.45
CA PRO A 126 -14.52 20.54 16.41
C PRO A 126 -13.59 19.50 17.03
N GLY A 127 -12.39 19.39 16.47
CA GLY A 127 -11.27 18.65 17.05
C GLY A 127 -10.80 17.42 16.27
N THR A 128 -9.60 16.96 16.64
CA THR A 128 -8.91 15.80 16.06
C THR A 128 -8.37 14.93 17.19
N SER A 129 -8.83 13.68 17.28
CA SER A 129 -8.37 12.74 18.32
C SER A 129 -7.61 11.56 17.72
N LEU A 130 -6.28 11.57 17.94
CA LEU A 130 -5.41 10.46 17.59
C LEU A 130 -5.71 9.21 18.44
N ILE A 131 -6.10 9.38 19.71
CA ILE A 131 -6.49 8.26 20.58
C ILE A 131 -7.67 7.50 19.98
N LEU A 132 -8.75 8.20 19.60
CA LEU A 132 -9.92 7.56 18.99
C LEU A 132 -9.56 6.84 17.68
N LEU A 133 -8.67 7.43 16.87
CA LEU A 133 -8.16 6.76 15.67
C LEU A 133 -7.42 5.46 16.01
N LEU A 134 -6.48 5.49 16.97
CA LEU A 134 -5.69 4.31 17.32
C LEU A 134 -6.55 3.21 17.96
N GLU A 135 -7.59 3.58 18.73
CA GLU A 135 -8.60 2.62 19.22
C GLU A 135 -9.36 1.96 18.07
N ASP A 136 -9.75 2.73 17.06
CA ASP A 136 -10.38 2.19 15.86
C ASP A 136 -9.45 1.29 15.05
N VAL A 137 -8.17 1.68 14.90
CA VAL A 137 -7.14 0.83 14.27
C VAL A 137 -7.03 -0.51 15.00
N ASN A 138 -6.92 -0.51 16.33
CA ASN A 138 -6.90 -1.74 17.12
C ASN A 138 -8.16 -2.59 16.94
N ARG A 139 -9.33 -1.94 16.86
CA ARG A 139 -10.60 -2.63 16.57
C ARG A 139 -10.62 -3.25 15.17
N LEU A 140 -10.09 -2.56 14.17
CA LEU A 140 -9.98 -3.05 12.79
C LEU A 140 -9.03 -4.24 12.69
N ILE A 141 -7.88 -4.18 13.38
CA ILE A 141 -6.92 -5.29 13.45
C ILE A 141 -7.61 -6.52 14.05
N LYS A 142 -8.24 -6.39 15.22
CA LYS A 142 -8.98 -7.49 15.87
C LYS A 142 -10.04 -8.09 14.96
N LYS A 143 -10.79 -7.25 14.24
CA LYS A 143 -11.79 -7.70 13.26
C LYS A 143 -11.18 -8.54 12.12
N GLU A 144 -9.99 -8.20 11.65
CA GLU A 144 -9.26 -9.00 10.66
C GLU A 144 -8.71 -10.30 11.26
N ARG A 145 -8.22 -10.28 12.51
CA ARG A 145 -7.82 -11.49 13.24
C ARG A 145 -8.99 -12.46 13.44
N ASP A 146 -10.17 -11.96 13.78
CA ASP A 146 -11.40 -12.76 13.92
C ASP A 146 -11.81 -13.42 12.58
N ARG A 147 -11.46 -12.80 11.45
CA ARG A 147 -11.63 -13.35 10.10
C ARG A 147 -10.51 -14.31 9.69
N ARG A 148 -9.62 -14.66 10.63
CA ARG A 148 -8.41 -15.48 10.42
C ARG A 148 -7.41 -14.87 9.43
N ASN A 149 -7.41 -13.55 9.30
CA ASN A 149 -6.40 -12.81 8.54
C ASN A 149 -5.29 -12.39 9.50
N TYR A 150 -4.23 -13.19 9.56
CA TYR A 150 -3.06 -13.00 10.44
C TYR A 150 -1.87 -12.33 9.71
N ASN A 151 -2.12 -11.67 8.58
CA ASN A 151 -1.06 -10.94 7.88
C ASN A 151 -0.54 -9.78 8.76
N PRO A 152 0.74 -9.42 8.65
CA PRO A 152 1.30 -8.24 9.32
C PRO A 152 0.52 -6.97 9.01
N VAL A 153 0.52 -6.04 9.95
CA VAL A 153 -0.22 -4.78 9.86
C VAL A 153 0.73 -3.64 9.56
N VAL A 154 0.37 -2.83 8.58
CA VAL A 154 1.06 -1.56 8.27
C VAL A 154 0.06 -0.44 8.50
N VAL A 155 0.35 0.46 9.43
CA VAL A 155 -0.49 1.62 9.72
C VAL A 155 0.25 2.88 9.29
N THR A 156 -0.32 3.67 8.41
CA THR A 156 0.26 4.95 7.97
C THR A 156 -0.75 6.06 8.21
N ILE A 157 -0.33 7.10 8.93
CA ILE A 157 -1.24 8.14 9.44
C ILE A 157 -0.69 9.52 9.04
N THR A 158 -1.45 10.31 8.30
CA THR A 158 -1.17 11.75 8.18
C THR A 158 -1.86 12.52 9.30
N LEU A 159 -1.10 13.36 10.00
CA LEU A 159 -1.55 14.11 11.16
C LEU A 159 -1.06 15.54 11.07
N GLN A 160 -1.98 16.50 10.98
CA GLN A 160 -1.61 17.91 10.96
C GLN A 160 -1.50 18.45 12.39
N ASP A 161 -2.47 18.13 13.24
CA ASP A 161 -2.50 18.55 14.63
C ASP A 161 -3.28 17.56 15.52
N THR A 162 -3.12 17.68 16.84
CA THR A 162 -3.88 16.94 17.84
C THR A 162 -4.59 17.91 18.78
N GLU A 163 -5.78 18.34 18.37
CA GLU A 163 -6.61 19.27 19.14
C GLU A 163 -7.90 18.56 19.54
N PRO A 164 -7.93 17.75 20.61
CA PRO A 164 -9.15 17.08 21.01
C PRO A 164 -10.22 18.11 21.38
N GLY A 165 -11.40 17.96 20.78
CA GLY A 165 -12.58 18.78 21.06
C GLY A 165 -13.24 18.44 22.39
N PRO A 166 -14.27 19.22 22.81
CA PRO A 166 -14.89 19.11 24.13
C PRO A 166 -15.50 17.74 24.49
N ASN A 167 -15.86 16.93 23.49
CA ASN A 167 -16.44 15.59 23.69
C ASN A 167 -15.48 14.46 23.29
N GLN A 168 -14.20 14.76 23.08
CA GLN A 168 -13.18 13.78 22.76
C GLN A 168 -12.35 13.47 24.02
N PRO A 169 -11.70 12.30 24.09
CA PRO A 169 -10.77 12.00 25.17
C PRO A 169 -9.71 13.12 25.26
N PRO A 170 -9.35 13.57 26.47
CA PRO A 170 -8.25 14.51 26.63
C PRO A 170 -6.94 13.89 26.14
N PRO A 171 -5.90 14.70 25.85
CA PRO A 171 -4.58 14.17 25.56
C PRO A 171 -4.11 13.28 26.72
N ASP A 172 -3.77 12.04 26.40
CA ASP A 172 -3.30 11.04 27.35
C ASP A 172 -2.14 10.28 26.69
N ASP A 173 -0.93 10.70 27.06
CA ASP A 173 0.31 10.17 26.50
C ASP A 173 0.49 8.69 26.84
N GLN A 174 0.12 8.26 28.06
CA GLN A 174 0.22 6.87 28.48
C GLN A 174 -0.72 6.00 27.63
N ARG A 175 -1.98 6.43 27.48
CA ARG A 175 -2.95 5.71 26.66
C ARG A 175 -2.51 5.64 25.20
N LEU A 176 -1.96 6.71 24.66
CA LEU A 176 -1.43 6.73 23.30
C LEU A 176 -0.30 5.71 23.13
N GLN A 177 0.68 5.71 24.05
CA GLN A 177 1.80 4.76 24.02
C GLN A 177 1.31 3.32 24.12
N GLU A 178 0.37 3.02 25.02
CA GLU A 178 -0.25 1.70 25.15
C GLU A 178 -0.93 1.25 23.86
N LEU A 179 -1.66 2.14 23.19
CA LEU A 179 -2.35 1.82 21.93
C LEU A 179 -1.37 1.56 20.79
N VAL A 180 -0.29 2.35 20.70
CA VAL A 180 0.80 2.12 19.74
C VAL A 180 1.47 0.78 20.01
N HIS A 181 1.82 0.49 21.27
CA HIS A 181 2.43 -0.77 21.67
C HIS A 181 1.55 -1.98 21.33
N GLN A 182 0.24 -1.88 21.54
CA GLN A 182 -0.69 -2.95 21.18
C GLN A 182 -0.71 -3.24 19.67
N ILE A 183 -0.64 -2.19 18.85
CA ILE A 183 -0.57 -2.33 17.39
C ILE A 183 0.76 -2.97 17.00
N THR A 184 1.88 -2.49 17.53
CA THR A 184 3.22 -2.95 17.14
C THR A 184 3.50 -4.39 17.62
N ALA A 185 3.02 -4.76 18.80
CA ALA A 185 3.17 -6.12 19.34
C ALA A 185 2.42 -7.20 18.53
N ASP A 186 1.37 -6.86 17.78
CA ASP A 186 0.58 -7.80 16.95
C ASP A 186 1.07 -7.85 15.49
N GLN A 187 2.40 -7.98 15.30
CA GLN A 187 3.06 -7.91 13.99
C GLN A 187 2.71 -6.63 13.21
N GLY A 188 2.69 -5.51 13.92
CA GLY A 188 2.34 -4.21 13.36
C GLY A 188 3.53 -3.27 13.23
N THR A 189 3.44 -2.36 12.27
CA THR A 189 4.27 -1.15 12.23
C THR A 189 3.38 0.06 12.03
N ILE A 190 3.75 1.18 12.66
CA ILE A 190 3.03 2.44 12.57
C ILE A 190 3.96 3.57 12.13
N MET A 191 3.53 4.31 11.11
CA MET A 191 4.24 5.45 10.57
C MET A 191 3.34 6.67 10.66
N LEU A 192 3.74 7.63 11.50
CA LEU A 192 3.04 8.88 11.72
C LEU A 192 3.74 9.97 10.92
N MET A 193 3.12 10.44 9.85
CA MET A 193 3.56 11.62 9.11
C MET A 193 2.94 12.82 9.83
N VAL A 194 3.77 13.71 10.38
CA VAL A 194 3.33 14.80 11.26
C VAL A 194 3.89 16.12 10.78
N GLU A 195 3.00 17.09 10.56
CA GLU A 195 3.36 18.44 10.12
C GLU A 195 3.73 19.37 11.28
N ASN A 196 2.91 19.43 12.33
CA ASN A 196 3.13 20.33 13.46
C ASN A 196 4.43 19.95 14.21
N PRO A 197 5.45 20.83 14.29
CA PRO A 197 6.73 20.52 14.93
C PRO A 197 6.62 20.17 16.42
N ASN A 198 5.67 20.77 17.15
CA ASN A 198 5.46 20.50 18.56
C ASN A 198 4.89 19.10 18.77
N VAL A 199 3.87 18.73 17.98
CA VAL A 199 3.28 17.39 17.98
C VAL A 199 4.31 16.36 17.56
N ASN A 200 5.13 16.68 16.55
CA ASN A 200 6.23 15.81 16.09
C ASN A 200 7.23 15.53 17.22
N HIS A 201 7.70 16.58 17.90
CA HIS A 201 8.62 16.45 19.03
C HIS A 201 8.01 15.62 20.17
N GLN A 202 6.77 15.92 20.57
CA GLN A 202 6.06 15.18 21.62
C GLN A 202 5.94 13.70 21.28
N LEU A 203 5.47 13.36 20.07
CA LEU A 203 5.29 11.97 19.64
C LEU A 203 6.63 11.24 19.53
N ARG A 204 7.70 11.90 19.10
CA ARG A 204 9.04 11.29 19.09
C ARG A 204 9.51 10.95 20.50
N THR A 205 9.36 11.88 21.44
CA THR A 205 9.71 11.63 22.85
C THR A 205 8.89 10.48 23.41
N LEU A 206 7.58 10.47 23.17
CA LEU A 206 6.68 9.44 23.69
C LEU A 206 6.93 8.05 23.12
N LEU A 207 7.28 7.97 21.82
CA LEU A 207 7.45 6.70 21.11
C LEU A 207 8.93 6.31 20.93
N THR A 208 9.85 6.87 21.73
CA THR A 208 11.29 6.61 21.60
C THR A 208 11.65 5.13 21.77
N GLU A 209 10.90 4.38 22.58
CA GLU A 209 11.16 2.97 22.86
C GLU A 209 10.48 2.01 21.84
N GLU A 210 9.58 2.51 21.00
CA GLU A 210 8.80 1.71 20.05
C GLU A 210 9.53 1.56 18.72
N THR A 211 10.30 0.48 18.55
CA THR A 211 11.14 0.27 17.34
C THR A 211 10.36 0.08 16.04
N SER A 212 9.08 -0.27 16.14
CA SER A 212 8.18 -0.45 15.00
C SER A 212 7.22 0.73 14.80
N ALA A 213 7.44 1.82 15.55
CA ALA A 213 6.75 3.10 15.40
C ALA A 213 7.74 4.19 14.99
N GLU A 214 7.42 4.99 13.99
CA GLU A 214 8.29 6.10 13.60
C GLU A 214 7.49 7.33 13.17
N ILE A 215 8.08 8.48 13.46
CA ILE A 215 7.55 9.79 13.08
C ILE A 215 8.31 10.30 11.85
N CYS A 216 7.58 10.77 10.85
CA CYS A 216 8.09 11.32 9.61
C CYS A 216 7.56 12.75 9.40
N SER A 217 8.26 13.54 8.59
CA SER A 217 7.74 14.83 8.10
C SER A 217 6.81 14.61 6.90
N PHE A 218 5.90 15.55 6.64
CA PHE A 218 5.11 15.59 5.40
C PHE A 218 5.98 15.66 4.14
N ALA A 219 7.16 16.27 4.22
CA ALA A 219 8.11 16.29 3.11
C ALA A 219 8.56 14.88 2.66
N ASP A 220 8.50 13.90 3.56
CA ASP A 220 9.02 12.55 3.37
C ASP A 220 7.94 11.46 3.28
N ILE A 221 6.67 11.83 3.04
CA ILE A 221 5.53 10.90 3.02
C ILE A 221 5.81 9.64 2.21
N SER A 222 6.35 9.78 0.99
CA SER A 222 6.62 8.63 0.11
C SER A 222 7.65 7.68 0.72
N ASN A 223 8.74 8.22 1.28
CA ASN A 223 9.78 7.42 1.92
C ASN A 223 9.26 6.74 3.19
N CYS A 224 8.45 7.47 3.97
CA CYS A 224 7.83 6.96 5.19
C CYS A 224 6.92 5.76 4.90
N VAL A 225 6.05 5.89 3.90
CA VAL A 225 5.17 4.79 3.46
C VAL A 225 5.99 3.61 2.95
N ASN A 226 7.01 3.85 2.10
CA ASN A 226 7.87 2.78 1.59
C ASN A 226 8.52 2.00 2.74
N LYS A 227 9.08 2.71 3.72
CA LYS A 227 9.69 2.12 4.92
C LYS A 227 8.67 1.32 5.74
N ALA A 228 7.45 1.82 5.90
CA ALA A 228 6.35 1.11 6.56
C ALA A 228 6.12 -0.29 5.94
N PHE A 229 5.99 -0.34 4.61
CA PHE A 229 5.77 -1.60 3.90
C PHE A 229 7.00 -2.51 3.91
N GLU A 230 8.21 -1.95 3.85
CA GLU A 230 9.45 -2.72 3.95
C GLU A 230 9.61 -3.40 5.31
N ILE A 231 9.21 -2.73 6.40
CA ILE A 231 9.20 -3.29 7.75
C ILE A 231 8.07 -4.32 7.85
N GLY A 232 6.83 -3.93 7.54
CA GLY A 232 5.67 -4.80 7.71
C GLY A 232 5.74 -6.10 6.93
N ARG A 233 6.37 -6.11 5.75
CA ARG A 233 6.57 -7.35 4.97
C ARG A 233 7.64 -8.29 5.52
N LYS A 234 8.38 -7.88 6.56
CA LYS A 234 9.43 -8.69 7.20
C LYS A 234 9.04 -9.18 8.60
N LEU A 235 7.88 -8.75 9.13
CA LEU A 235 7.29 -9.21 10.38
C LEU A 235 6.60 -10.58 10.21
#